data_AF-A0A8T3S4G4-F1
#
_entry.id   AF-A0A8T3S4G4-F1
#
_cell.length_a   1.000
_cell.length_b   1.000
_cell.length_c   1.000
_cell.angle_alpha   90.00
_cell.angle_beta   90.00
_cell.angle_gamma   90.00
#
_symmetry.space_group_name_H-M   'P 1'
#
loop_
_entity.id
_entity.type
_entity.pdbx_description
1 polymer ?
#
loop_
_entity_poly.entity_id
_entity_poly.type
_entity_poly.pdbx_seq_one_letter_code
_entity_poly.pdbx_strand_id
1 'polypeptide(L)'
;MKRRSHLAVTFVALLTVGWSVVTTQPSGSALAADPAAQLAETRAQLADAQSAQQSLAATLERQRSDLSQLQRQSADLDTQLDLARAELEAVTAEYERVAALLEQVHVQVSDIEARIAELHGQIQTLDTELIELAADIQRRTTDLEEREVLLEDHLRSAYERSQTSVLELLLSADSLDQATTQVGYLMSVSDQDTILAEDIRALREVLETRRATLEDGRAALADARAVARDEEASLTARRDDLTVLEGQLGELRAAADRKRAEQEASLNATLEAKGNVEEQVASNEEAAAAAERLAEQLTSKASDQEAAIEEAKRRAAEEAARRAAAEQAAREAAEAARQAEQAAARDAAE
;
A
#
# COMPACT_ATOMS: atom_id res chain seq x y z
N MET A 1 -0.23 10.14 23.38
CA MET A 1 -0.66 11.49 23.84
C MET A 1 -1.75 12.02 22.92
N LYS A 2 -3.00 12.13 23.39
CA LYS A 2 -4.16 12.90 22.83
C LYS A 2 -5.38 12.55 23.70
N ARG A 3 -5.59 13.22 24.84
CA ARG A 3 -6.48 14.39 25.10
C ARG A 3 -7.96 14.20 24.72
N ARG A 4 -8.72 13.74 25.73
CA ARG A 4 -10.04 14.19 26.23
C ARG A 4 -11.13 14.61 25.23
N SER A 5 -12.24 13.89 25.28
CA SER A 5 -13.59 14.45 25.22
C SER A 5 -14.39 13.84 26.37
N HIS A 6 -14.53 14.60 27.47
CA HIS A 6 -15.44 14.30 28.56
C HIS A 6 -16.82 14.82 28.14
N LEU A 7 -17.77 13.93 27.87
CA LEU A 7 -19.19 14.29 27.76
C LEU A 7 -19.86 13.81 29.04
N ALA A 8 -20.30 14.81 29.82
CA ALA A 8 -20.88 14.67 31.13
C ALA A 8 -22.22 13.92 31.03
N VAL A 9 -22.26 12.69 31.55
CA VAL A 9 -23.51 12.04 31.95
C VAL A 9 -23.73 12.38 33.41
N THR A 10 -24.60 13.34 33.66
CA THR A 10 -25.13 13.67 34.98
C THR A 10 -25.97 12.49 35.48
N PHE A 11 -25.30 11.56 36.16
CA PHE A 11 -25.93 10.50 36.93
C PHE A 11 -26.54 11.13 38.18
N VAL A 12 -27.87 11.29 38.19
CA VAL A 12 -28.60 11.72 39.39
C VAL A 12 -28.58 10.57 40.39
N ALA A 13 -27.78 10.77 41.43
CA ALA A 13 -27.78 9.97 42.63
C ALA A 13 -29.07 10.21 43.44
N LEU A 14 -29.79 9.13 43.76
CA LEU A 14 -30.70 9.05 44.90
C LEU A 14 -30.40 7.73 45.61
N LEU A 15 -29.40 7.73 46.49
CA LEU A 15 -29.52 7.89 47.95
C LEU A 15 -30.22 6.71 48.65
N THR A 16 -29.35 5.86 49.17
CA THR A 16 -29.50 5.04 50.37
C THR A 16 -30.18 5.78 51.53
N VAL A 17 -31.30 5.25 52.02
CA VAL A 17 -31.76 5.38 53.42
C VAL A 17 -32.37 4.01 53.75
N GLY A 18 -31.76 3.14 54.56
CA GLY A 18 -31.49 3.39 55.97
C GLY A 18 -32.67 2.87 56.80
N TRP A 19 -32.92 1.55 56.78
CA TRP A 19 -33.95 0.91 57.60
C TRP A 19 -33.48 0.94 59.07
N SER A 20 -34.01 1.88 59.85
CA SER A 20 -33.84 1.91 61.31
C SER A 20 -35.23 1.90 61.94
N VAL A 21 -35.58 0.73 62.47
CA VAL A 21 -36.74 0.50 63.32
C VAL A 21 -36.49 1.21 64.66
N VAL A 22 -37.25 2.26 64.95
CA VAL A 22 -37.40 2.79 66.31
C VAL A 22 -38.89 3.01 66.57
N THR A 23 -39.38 2.28 67.56
CA THR A 23 -40.72 2.32 68.11
C THR A 23 -40.88 3.48 69.09
N THR A 24 -41.73 4.45 68.79
CA THR A 24 -42.34 5.34 69.79
C THR A 24 -43.76 5.73 69.36
N GLN A 25 -44.68 5.67 70.32
CA GLN A 25 -46.14 5.80 70.17
C GLN A 25 -46.64 7.20 69.74
N PRO A 26 -47.89 7.28 69.23
CA PRO A 26 -48.39 8.45 68.51
C PRO A 26 -49.15 9.39 69.45
N SER A 27 -48.87 10.69 69.38
CA SER A 27 -49.72 11.75 69.91
C SER A 27 -49.25 13.08 69.34
N GLY A 28 -50.04 13.67 68.43
CA GLY A 28 -49.81 15.01 67.91
C GLY A 28 -50.07 15.12 66.41
N SER A 29 -51.27 15.59 66.06
CA SER A 29 -51.59 16.30 64.82
C SER A 29 -50.95 15.74 63.56
N ALA A 30 -51.54 14.69 62.99
CA ALA A 30 -51.41 14.45 61.57
C ALA A 30 -51.90 15.72 60.85
N LEU A 31 -50.98 16.55 60.35
CA LEU A 31 -51.21 17.16 59.05
C LEU A 31 -51.42 15.97 58.12
N ALA A 32 -52.67 15.56 57.96
CA ALA A 32 -53.06 14.69 56.87
C ALA A 32 -52.51 15.39 55.62
N ALA A 33 -51.53 14.76 54.97
CA ALA A 33 -51.03 15.26 53.71
C ALA A 33 -52.24 15.52 52.81
N ASP A 34 -52.38 16.76 52.34
CA ASP A 34 -53.53 17.16 51.54
C ASP A 34 -53.62 16.24 50.32
N PRO A 35 -54.69 15.43 50.17
CA PRO A 35 -54.80 14.49 49.07
C PRO A 35 -54.76 15.21 47.71
N ALA A 36 -55.16 16.48 47.64
CA ALA A 36 -55.01 17.30 46.44
C ALA A 36 -53.54 17.63 46.13
N ALA A 37 -52.69 17.83 47.14
CA ALA A 37 -51.26 18.07 46.96
C ALA A 37 -50.52 16.80 46.49
N GLN A 38 -50.89 15.62 47.00
CA GLN A 38 -50.34 14.34 46.55
C GLN A 38 -50.70 14.02 45.10
N LEU A 39 -51.92 14.36 44.67
CA LEU A 39 -52.34 14.23 43.28
C LEU A 39 -51.55 15.19 42.37
N ALA A 40 -51.33 16.44 42.81
CA ALA A 40 -50.52 17.40 42.05
C ALA A 40 -49.07 16.93 41.87
N GLU A 41 -48.46 16.34 42.90
CA GLU A 41 -47.13 15.74 42.82
C GLU A 41 -47.09 14.55 41.84
N THR A 42 -48.09 13.65 41.92
CA THR A 42 -48.17 12.48 41.02
C THR A 42 -48.37 12.90 39.55
N ARG A 43 -49.14 13.96 39.30
CA ARG A 43 -49.32 14.56 37.97
C ARG A 43 -48.05 15.24 37.46
N ALA A 44 -47.27 15.89 38.33
CA ALA A 44 -45.97 16.46 37.95
C ALA A 44 -44.98 15.34 37.57
N GLN A 45 -44.91 14.27 38.37
CA GLN A 45 -44.09 13.09 38.06
C GLN A 45 -44.50 12.43 36.75
N LEU A 46 -45.81 12.39 36.43
CA LEU A 46 -46.30 11.89 35.14
C LEU A 46 -45.86 12.77 33.98
N ALA A 47 -45.95 14.10 34.11
CA ALA A 47 -45.51 15.03 33.07
C ALA A 47 -43.99 14.94 32.80
N ASP A 48 -43.19 14.78 33.87
CA ASP A 48 -41.74 14.54 33.76
C ASP A 48 -41.44 13.20 33.09
N ALA A 49 -42.17 12.13 33.44
CA ALA A 49 -42.03 10.82 32.82
C ALA A 49 -42.40 10.84 31.32
N GLN A 50 -43.46 11.55 30.95
CA GLN A 50 -43.87 11.74 29.54
C GLN A 50 -42.82 12.53 28.75
N SER A 51 -42.23 13.56 29.36
CA SER A 51 -41.15 14.35 28.74
C SER A 51 -39.89 13.50 28.54
N ALA A 52 -39.54 12.68 29.54
CA ALA A 52 -38.44 11.72 29.43
C ALA A 52 -38.69 10.70 28.30
N GLN A 53 -39.91 10.17 28.19
CA GLN A 53 -40.31 9.25 27.11
C GLN A 53 -40.15 9.89 25.72
N GLN A 54 -40.59 11.13 25.53
CA GLN A 54 -40.43 11.85 24.26
C GLN A 54 -38.95 12.06 23.90
N SER A 55 -38.13 12.44 24.86
CA SER A 55 -36.69 12.62 24.64
C SER A 55 -35.97 11.31 24.28
N LEU A 56 -36.39 10.20 24.90
CA LEU A 56 -35.83 8.89 24.65
C LEU A 56 -36.29 8.33 23.29
N ALA A 57 -37.55 8.57 22.92
CA ALA A 57 -38.07 8.25 21.59
C ALA A 57 -37.29 8.98 20.49
N ALA A 58 -37.05 10.28 20.65
CA ALA A 58 -36.23 11.07 19.71
C ALA A 58 -34.78 10.55 19.63
N THR A 59 -34.21 10.10 20.75
CA THR A 59 -32.87 9.50 20.79
C THR A 59 -32.82 8.17 20.04
N LEU A 60 -33.81 7.31 20.23
CA LEU A 60 -33.93 6.03 19.53
C LEU A 60 -34.13 6.21 18.02
N GLU A 61 -34.94 7.17 17.59
CA GLU A 61 -35.09 7.51 16.17
C GLU A 61 -33.76 7.93 15.54
N ARG A 62 -32.99 8.78 16.25
CA ARG A 62 -31.67 9.22 15.79
C ARG A 62 -30.69 8.05 15.69
N GLN A 63 -30.60 7.21 16.72
CA GLN A 63 -29.71 6.05 16.71
C GLN A 63 -30.09 5.02 15.65
N ARG A 64 -31.39 4.80 15.41
CA ARG A 64 -31.87 3.94 14.30
C ARG A 64 -31.48 4.52 12.93
N SER A 65 -31.56 5.84 12.77
CA SER A 65 -31.06 6.52 11.57
C SER A 65 -29.54 6.31 11.42
N ASP A 66 -28.77 6.51 12.48
CA ASP A 66 -27.32 6.33 12.47
C ASP A 66 -26.93 4.87 12.13
N LEU A 67 -27.64 3.87 12.67
CA LEU A 67 -27.48 2.46 12.31
C LEU A 67 -27.73 2.22 10.81
N SER A 68 -28.79 2.82 10.25
CA SER A 68 -29.07 2.69 8.82
C SER A 68 -27.97 3.30 7.93
N GLN A 69 -27.29 4.34 8.42
CA GLN A 69 -26.18 4.97 7.72
C GLN A 69 -24.92 4.10 7.83
N LEU A 70 -24.59 3.62 9.02
CA LEU A 70 -23.47 2.71 9.25
C LEU A 70 -23.63 1.39 8.49
N GLN A 71 -24.84 0.85 8.39
CA GLN A 71 -25.12 -0.33 7.57
C GLN A 71 -24.86 -0.08 6.08
N ARG A 72 -25.28 1.07 5.55
CA ARG A 72 -25.00 1.46 4.16
C ARG A 72 -23.50 1.67 3.92
N GLN A 73 -22.81 2.33 4.85
CA GLN A 73 -21.37 2.53 4.78
C GLN A 73 -20.61 1.20 4.84
N SER A 74 -21.02 0.28 5.71
CA SER A 74 -20.43 -1.07 5.78
C SER A 74 -20.61 -1.83 4.48
N ALA A 75 -21.81 -1.82 3.89
CA ALA A 75 -22.06 -2.50 2.62
C ALA A 75 -21.25 -1.90 1.47
N ASP A 76 -21.12 -0.57 1.42
CA ASP A 76 -20.27 0.10 0.44
C ASP A 76 -18.78 -0.26 0.64
N LEU A 77 -18.28 -0.22 1.87
CA LEU A 77 -16.91 -0.64 2.21
C LEU A 77 -16.65 -2.10 1.87
N ASP A 78 -17.60 -3.01 2.11
CA ASP A 78 -17.49 -4.42 1.72
C ASP A 78 -17.35 -4.55 0.19
N THR A 79 -18.18 -3.84 -0.58
CA THR A 79 -18.05 -3.87 -2.05
C THR A 79 -16.72 -3.29 -2.53
N GLN A 80 -16.23 -2.22 -1.90
CA GLN A 80 -14.91 -1.65 -2.21
C GLN A 80 -13.77 -2.61 -1.84
N LEU A 81 -13.91 -3.37 -0.76
CA LEU A 81 -12.94 -4.37 -0.32
C LEU A 81 -12.89 -5.54 -1.32
N ASP A 82 -14.04 -6.02 -1.79
CA ASP A 82 -14.10 -7.09 -2.78
C ASP A 82 -13.48 -6.65 -4.11
N LEU A 83 -13.75 -5.41 -4.55
CA LEU A 83 -13.09 -4.82 -5.72
C LEU A 83 -11.58 -4.72 -5.51
N ALA A 84 -11.13 -4.24 -4.34
CA ALA A 84 -9.70 -4.13 -4.04
C ALA A 84 -8.99 -5.49 -3.93
N ARG A 85 -9.69 -6.54 -3.46
CA ARG A 85 -9.18 -7.92 -3.47
C ARG A 85 -8.99 -8.42 -4.90
N ALA A 86 -9.98 -8.20 -5.77
CA ALA A 86 -9.88 -8.56 -7.18
C ALA A 86 -8.76 -7.77 -7.89
N GLU A 87 -8.62 -6.47 -7.59
CA GLU A 87 -7.49 -5.65 -8.06
C GLU A 87 -6.15 -6.21 -7.59
N LEU A 88 -6.04 -6.62 -6.32
CA LEU A 88 -4.80 -7.19 -5.77
C LEU A 88 -4.46 -8.54 -6.39
N GLU A 89 -5.45 -9.41 -6.62
CA GLU A 89 -5.24 -10.68 -7.32
C GLU A 89 -4.74 -10.44 -8.74
N ALA A 90 -5.34 -9.49 -9.46
CA ALA A 90 -4.89 -9.10 -10.80
C ALA A 90 -3.47 -8.52 -10.79
N VAL A 91 -3.15 -7.64 -9.84
CA VAL A 91 -1.79 -7.08 -9.66
C VAL A 91 -0.79 -8.18 -9.28
N THR A 92 -1.19 -9.17 -8.48
CA THR A 92 -0.33 -10.30 -8.10
C THR A 92 -0.05 -11.21 -9.30
N ALA A 93 -1.08 -11.52 -10.10
CA ALA A 93 -0.90 -12.29 -11.33
C ALA A 93 -0.01 -11.55 -12.34
N GLU A 94 -0.21 -10.24 -12.50
CA GLU A 94 0.64 -9.42 -13.35
C GLU A 94 2.07 -9.35 -12.80
N TYR A 95 2.24 -9.27 -11.48
CA TYR A 95 3.55 -9.35 -10.83
C TYR A 95 4.25 -10.68 -11.14
N GLU A 96 3.57 -11.82 -11.02
CA GLU A 96 4.16 -13.13 -11.34
C GLU A 96 4.55 -13.21 -12.81
N ARG A 97 3.70 -12.68 -13.71
CA ARG A 97 3.99 -12.61 -15.14
C ARG A 97 5.22 -11.76 -15.42
N VAL A 98 5.32 -10.58 -14.81
CA VAL A 98 6.46 -9.68 -15.01
C VAL A 98 7.71 -10.22 -14.34
N ALA A 99 7.61 -10.86 -13.17
CA ALA A 99 8.73 -11.52 -12.51
C ALA A 99 9.30 -12.66 -13.37
N ALA A 100 8.44 -13.46 -14.01
CA ALA A 100 8.89 -14.48 -14.96
C ALA A 100 9.56 -13.86 -16.20
N LEU A 101 9.02 -12.77 -16.74
CA LEU A 101 9.65 -12.03 -17.83
C LEU A 101 11.01 -11.46 -17.39
N LEU A 102 11.11 -10.98 -16.15
CA LEU A 102 12.31 -10.40 -15.60
C LEU A 102 13.43 -11.44 -15.43
N GLU A 103 13.07 -12.66 -15.00
CA GLU A 103 13.97 -13.80 -14.97
C GLU A 103 14.45 -14.16 -16.40
N GLN A 104 13.54 -14.14 -17.38
CA GLN A 104 13.92 -14.36 -18.78
C GLN A 104 14.91 -13.29 -19.28
N VAL A 105 14.71 -12.02 -18.90
CA VAL A 105 15.64 -10.94 -19.25
C VAL A 105 16.97 -11.10 -18.51
N HIS A 106 16.97 -11.57 -17.26
CA HIS A 106 18.20 -11.92 -16.53
C HIS A 106 19.02 -12.99 -17.26
N VAL A 107 18.37 -14.05 -17.76
CA VAL A 107 19.02 -15.06 -18.60
C VAL A 107 19.59 -14.42 -19.87
N GLN A 108 18.83 -13.56 -20.55
CA GLN A 108 19.33 -12.86 -21.74
C GLN A 108 20.54 -11.97 -21.45
N VAL A 109 20.55 -11.28 -20.30
CA VAL A 109 21.69 -10.47 -19.84
C VAL A 109 22.91 -11.37 -19.63
N SER A 110 22.76 -12.50 -18.94
CA SER A 110 23.84 -13.48 -18.76
C SER A 110 24.35 -14.03 -20.09
N ASP A 111 23.47 -14.30 -21.05
CA ASP A 111 23.87 -14.77 -22.38
C ASP A 111 24.67 -13.71 -23.15
N ILE A 112 24.27 -12.43 -23.04
CA ILE A 112 25.00 -11.32 -23.65
C ILE A 112 26.38 -11.16 -22.98
N GLU A 113 26.47 -11.30 -21.66
CA GLU A 113 27.76 -11.26 -20.96
C GLU A 113 28.72 -12.35 -21.43
N ALA A 114 28.20 -13.58 -21.60
CA ALA A 114 29.00 -14.68 -22.12
C ALA A 114 29.51 -14.40 -23.55
N ARG A 115 28.66 -13.81 -24.40
CA ARG A 115 29.04 -13.39 -25.76
C ARG A 115 30.09 -12.29 -25.77
N ILE A 116 29.95 -11.28 -24.92
CA ILE A 116 30.97 -10.21 -24.78
C ILE A 116 32.30 -10.80 -24.31
N ALA A 117 32.28 -11.73 -23.35
CA ALA A 117 33.49 -12.40 -22.89
C ALA A 117 34.16 -13.23 -24.00
N GLU A 118 33.36 -13.95 -24.80
CA GLU A 118 33.87 -14.68 -25.97
C GLU A 118 34.46 -13.72 -27.01
N LEU A 119 33.76 -12.62 -27.33
CA LEU A 119 34.22 -11.60 -28.26
C LEU A 119 35.54 -10.95 -27.81
N HIS A 120 35.69 -10.67 -26.51
CA HIS A 120 36.96 -10.21 -25.96
C HIS A 120 38.09 -11.23 -26.10
N GLY A 121 37.80 -12.52 -25.90
CA GLY A 121 38.75 -13.59 -26.17
C GLY A 121 39.21 -13.59 -27.63
N GLN A 122 38.27 -13.52 -28.56
CA GLN A 122 38.55 -13.45 -30.01
C GLN A 122 39.38 -12.20 -30.37
N ILE A 123 39.05 -11.04 -29.79
CA ILE A 123 39.81 -9.79 -29.96
C ILE A 123 41.25 -9.95 -29.47
N GLN A 124 41.48 -10.59 -28.31
CA GLN A 124 42.83 -10.80 -27.77
C GLN A 124 43.66 -11.75 -28.64
N THR A 125 43.06 -12.83 -29.12
CA THR A 125 43.71 -13.76 -30.06
C THR A 125 44.10 -13.03 -31.34
N LEU A 126 43.16 -12.32 -31.97
CA LEU A 126 43.41 -11.58 -33.21
C LEU A 126 44.47 -10.50 -33.03
N ASP A 127 44.44 -9.73 -31.93
CA ASP A 127 45.45 -8.72 -31.62
C ASP A 127 46.85 -9.34 -31.52
N THR A 128 46.96 -10.51 -30.87
CA THR A 128 48.22 -11.26 -30.75
C THR A 128 48.71 -11.75 -32.11
N GLU A 129 47.85 -12.36 -32.92
CA GLU A 129 48.18 -12.83 -34.27
C GLU A 129 48.65 -11.69 -35.18
N LEU A 130 48.03 -10.51 -35.08
CA LEU A 130 48.44 -9.34 -35.85
C LEU A 130 49.78 -8.76 -35.40
N ILE A 131 50.09 -8.80 -34.10
CA ILE A 131 51.41 -8.43 -33.56
C ILE A 131 52.48 -9.37 -34.11
N GLU A 132 52.24 -10.69 -34.06
CA GLU A 132 53.16 -11.70 -34.60
C GLU A 132 53.36 -11.55 -36.12
N LEU A 133 52.27 -11.32 -36.86
CA LEU A 133 52.32 -11.08 -38.30
C LEU A 133 53.12 -9.81 -38.64
N ALA A 134 52.92 -8.72 -37.90
CA ALA A 134 53.68 -7.49 -38.07
C ALA A 134 55.18 -7.69 -37.82
N ALA A 135 55.53 -8.44 -36.76
CA ALA A 135 56.92 -8.78 -36.48
C ALA A 135 57.53 -9.67 -37.58
N ASP A 136 56.78 -10.64 -38.11
CA ASP A 136 57.23 -11.48 -39.22
C ASP A 136 57.47 -10.69 -40.51
N ILE A 137 56.56 -9.77 -40.84
CA ILE A 137 56.72 -8.83 -41.95
C ILE A 137 57.98 -7.99 -41.78
N GLN A 138 58.26 -7.49 -40.57
CA GLN A 138 59.47 -6.71 -40.32
C GLN A 138 60.74 -7.55 -40.56
N ARG A 139 60.82 -8.76 -39.98
CA ARG A 139 61.97 -9.65 -40.18
C ARG A 139 62.20 -9.98 -41.66
N ARG A 140 61.13 -10.32 -42.38
CA ARG A 140 61.20 -10.62 -43.82
C ARG A 140 61.56 -9.39 -44.65
N THR A 141 61.17 -8.19 -44.23
CA THR A 141 61.57 -6.95 -44.91
C THR A 141 63.07 -6.73 -44.77
N THR A 142 63.65 -6.95 -43.59
CA THR A 142 65.11 -6.92 -43.41
C THR A 142 65.82 -8.00 -44.24
N ASP A 143 65.29 -9.23 -44.23
CA ASP A 143 65.81 -10.36 -45.01
C ASP A 143 65.77 -10.11 -46.55
N LEU A 144 64.76 -9.36 -47.01
CA LEU A 144 64.64 -8.87 -48.38
C LEU A 144 65.73 -7.85 -48.69
N GLU A 145 65.88 -6.82 -47.84
CA GLU A 145 66.87 -5.75 -48.01
C GLU A 145 68.30 -6.32 -48.07
N GLU A 146 68.64 -7.27 -47.19
CA GLU A 146 69.95 -7.94 -47.19
C GLU A 146 70.21 -8.69 -48.51
N ARG A 147 69.20 -9.40 -49.04
CA ARG A 147 69.31 -10.11 -50.33
C ARG A 147 69.43 -9.18 -51.51
N GLU A 148 68.67 -8.09 -51.51
CA GLU A 148 68.73 -7.06 -52.55
C GLU A 148 70.12 -6.42 -52.61
N VAL A 149 70.72 -6.10 -51.47
CA VAL A 149 72.10 -5.58 -51.38
C VAL A 149 73.11 -6.61 -51.90
N LEU A 150 72.97 -7.89 -51.51
CA LEU A 150 73.85 -8.95 -51.99
C LEU A 150 73.80 -9.10 -53.52
N LEU A 151 72.59 -9.11 -54.10
CA LEU A 151 72.41 -9.18 -55.55
C LEU A 151 72.96 -7.93 -56.24
N GLU A 152 72.78 -6.73 -55.66
CA GLU A 152 73.34 -5.49 -56.20
C GLU A 152 74.88 -5.54 -56.26
N ASP A 153 75.54 -6.00 -55.20
CA ASP A 153 77.00 -6.12 -55.15
C ASP A 153 77.53 -7.17 -56.15
N HIS A 154 76.83 -8.29 -56.31
CA HIS A 154 77.16 -9.29 -57.33
C HIS A 154 77.00 -8.72 -58.76
N LEU A 155 75.90 -8.03 -59.05
CA LEU A 155 75.66 -7.38 -60.35
C LEU A 155 76.69 -6.29 -60.64
N ARG A 156 77.06 -5.46 -59.64
CA ARG A 156 78.12 -4.46 -59.77
C ARG A 156 79.45 -5.12 -60.10
N SER A 157 79.83 -6.16 -59.35
CA SER A 157 81.06 -6.92 -59.57
C SER A 157 81.09 -7.63 -60.93
N ALA A 158 79.94 -8.13 -61.39
CA ALA A 158 79.80 -8.71 -62.73
C ALA A 158 79.96 -7.65 -63.83
N TYR A 159 79.37 -6.46 -63.64
CA TYR A 159 79.48 -5.35 -64.57
C TYR A 159 80.92 -4.81 -64.69
N GLU A 160 81.60 -4.60 -63.56
CA GLU A 160 83.01 -4.19 -63.55
C GLU A 160 83.92 -5.19 -64.27
N ARG A 161 83.68 -6.50 -64.07
CA ARG A 161 84.43 -7.57 -64.75
C ARG A 161 84.04 -7.76 -66.21
N SER A 162 82.83 -7.38 -66.63
CA SER A 162 82.38 -7.49 -68.03
C SER A 162 83.18 -6.61 -69.00
N GLN A 163 83.91 -5.62 -68.48
CA GLN A 163 84.86 -4.82 -69.24
C GLN A 163 86.10 -5.63 -69.67
N THR A 164 86.36 -6.77 -69.03
CA THR A 164 87.37 -7.76 -69.42
C THR A 164 86.68 -8.92 -70.15
N SER A 165 87.10 -9.22 -71.38
CA SER A 165 86.45 -10.26 -72.18
C SER A 165 86.65 -11.65 -71.54
N VAL A 166 85.63 -12.52 -71.56
CA VAL A 166 85.78 -13.93 -71.12
C VAL A 166 86.87 -14.64 -71.94
N LEU A 167 87.04 -14.27 -73.22
CA LEU A 167 88.13 -14.78 -74.06
C LEU A 167 89.49 -14.27 -73.59
N GLU A 168 89.57 -13.02 -73.12
CA GLU A 168 90.79 -12.43 -72.58
C GLU A 168 91.16 -13.04 -71.23
N LEU A 169 90.17 -13.32 -70.38
CA LEU A 169 90.34 -14.04 -69.13
C LEU A 169 90.85 -15.48 -69.36
N LEU A 170 90.26 -16.19 -70.34
CA LEU A 170 90.71 -17.53 -70.75
C LEU A 170 92.14 -17.52 -71.34
N LEU A 171 92.49 -16.49 -72.12
CA LEU A 171 93.84 -16.33 -72.70
C LEU A 171 94.89 -15.89 -71.66
N SER A 172 94.46 -15.29 -70.55
CA SER A 172 95.33 -14.85 -69.46
C SER A 172 95.61 -15.93 -68.40
N ALA A 173 94.92 -17.07 -68.46
CA ALA A 173 95.09 -18.17 -67.49
C ALA A 173 96.41 -18.92 -67.70
N ASP A 174 97.10 -19.29 -66.61
CA ASP A 174 98.39 -20.00 -66.64
C ASP A 174 98.26 -21.47 -67.07
N SER A 175 97.04 -22.04 -67.00
CA SER A 175 96.77 -23.43 -67.40
C SER A 175 95.31 -23.67 -67.83
N LEU A 176 95.09 -24.76 -68.57
CA LEU A 176 93.77 -25.18 -69.05
C LEU A 176 92.82 -25.61 -67.90
N ASP A 177 93.39 -26.09 -66.78
CA ASP A 177 92.67 -26.43 -65.55
C ASP A 177 92.19 -25.18 -64.79
N GLN A 178 93.04 -24.16 -64.72
CA GLN A 178 92.69 -22.85 -64.16
C GLN A 178 91.60 -22.18 -65.00
N ALA A 179 91.72 -22.22 -66.33
CA ALA A 179 90.74 -21.65 -67.25
C ALA A 179 89.34 -22.29 -67.11
N THR A 180 89.27 -23.62 -67.00
CA THR A 180 88.00 -24.35 -66.81
C THR A 180 87.41 -24.12 -65.42
N THR A 181 88.23 -24.06 -64.38
CA THR A 181 87.80 -23.70 -63.02
C THR A 181 87.23 -22.28 -62.95
N GLN A 182 87.87 -21.32 -63.61
CA GLN A 182 87.43 -19.91 -63.65
C GLN A 182 86.07 -19.75 -64.35
N VAL A 183 85.86 -20.44 -65.48
CA VAL A 183 84.57 -20.43 -66.21
C VAL A 183 83.48 -21.16 -65.43
N GLY A 184 83.80 -22.33 -64.84
CA GLY A 184 82.87 -23.08 -64.00
C GLY A 184 82.40 -22.26 -62.80
N TYR A 185 83.31 -21.53 -62.15
CA TYR A 185 82.97 -20.60 -61.08
C TYR A 185 82.01 -19.49 -61.57
N LEU A 186 82.30 -18.86 -62.71
CA LEU A 186 81.45 -17.80 -63.27
C LEU A 186 80.03 -18.27 -63.59
N MET A 187 79.90 -19.47 -64.18
CA MET A 187 78.59 -20.07 -64.44
C MET A 187 77.84 -20.38 -63.14
N SER A 188 78.53 -20.95 -62.14
CA SER A 188 77.91 -21.26 -60.84
C SER A 188 77.40 -20.02 -60.09
N VAL A 189 78.12 -18.90 -60.19
CA VAL A 189 77.70 -17.62 -59.61
C VAL A 189 76.49 -17.06 -60.35
N SER A 190 76.47 -17.13 -61.69
CA SER A 190 75.31 -16.71 -62.49
C SER A 190 74.04 -17.51 -62.17
N ASP A 191 74.17 -18.82 -61.95
CA ASP A 191 73.03 -19.67 -61.54
C ASP A 191 72.54 -19.27 -60.13
N GLN A 192 73.46 -19.03 -59.19
CA GLN A 192 73.13 -18.56 -57.84
C GLN A 192 72.46 -17.18 -57.84
N ASP A 193 72.91 -16.25 -58.68
CA ASP A 193 72.32 -14.92 -58.83
C ASP A 193 70.91 -14.98 -59.42
N THR A 194 70.67 -15.93 -60.33
CA THR A 194 69.33 -16.17 -60.89
C THR A 194 68.39 -16.69 -59.79
N ILE A 195 68.83 -17.65 -58.99
CA ILE A 195 68.06 -18.16 -57.84
C ILE A 195 67.80 -17.05 -56.82
N LEU A 196 68.81 -16.25 -56.48
CA LEU A 196 68.67 -15.11 -55.55
C LEU A 196 67.64 -14.09 -56.05
N ALA A 197 67.65 -13.78 -57.36
CA ALA A 197 66.69 -12.88 -57.96
C ALA A 197 65.25 -13.45 -57.93
N GLU A 198 65.09 -14.76 -58.13
CA GLU A 198 63.80 -15.44 -58.00
C GLU A 198 63.30 -15.42 -56.54
N ASP A 199 64.17 -15.70 -55.57
CA ASP A 199 63.86 -15.63 -54.14
C ASP A 199 63.43 -14.21 -53.72
N ILE A 200 64.12 -13.16 -54.19
CA ILE A 200 63.75 -11.76 -53.95
C ILE A 200 62.35 -11.47 -54.50
N ARG A 201 62.03 -11.92 -55.73
CA ARG A 201 60.69 -11.72 -56.32
C ARG A 201 59.62 -12.43 -55.50
N ALA A 202 59.85 -13.69 -55.13
CA ALA A 202 58.92 -14.46 -54.32
C ALA A 202 58.71 -13.84 -52.93
N LEU A 203 59.78 -13.37 -52.28
CA LEU A 203 59.72 -12.74 -50.96
C LEU A 203 58.94 -11.41 -51.01
N ARG A 204 59.12 -10.61 -52.07
CA ARG A 204 58.34 -9.37 -52.31
C ARG A 204 56.84 -9.67 -52.43
N GLU A 205 56.45 -10.68 -53.19
CA GLU A 205 55.04 -11.08 -53.36
C GLU A 205 54.41 -11.58 -52.05
N VAL A 206 55.15 -12.37 -51.28
CA VAL A 206 54.71 -12.83 -49.95
C VAL A 206 54.56 -11.64 -48.98
N LEU A 207 55.47 -10.67 -49.01
CA LEU A 207 55.40 -9.48 -48.17
C LEU A 207 54.21 -8.58 -48.52
N GLU A 208 53.94 -8.36 -49.81
CA GLU A 208 52.74 -7.67 -50.30
C GLU A 208 51.47 -8.31 -49.74
N THR A 209 51.32 -9.63 -49.91
CA THR A 209 50.15 -10.38 -49.44
C THR A 209 49.99 -10.27 -47.92
N ARG A 210 51.08 -10.44 -47.15
CA ARG A 210 51.06 -10.35 -45.69
C ARG A 210 50.73 -8.94 -45.20
N ARG A 211 51.22 -7.90 -45.87
CA ARG A 211 50.90 -6.50 -45.53
C ARG A 211 49.42 -6.21 -45.76
N ALA A 212 48.84 -6.68 -46.86
CA ALA A 212 47.40 -6.59 -47.10
C ALA A 212 46.59 -7.34 -46.03
N THR A 213 46.97 -8.57 -45.69
CA THR A 213 46.32 -9.33 -44.60
C THR A 213 46.41 -8.63 -43.24
N LEU A 214 47.54 -7.97 -42.94
CA LEU A 214 47.71 -7.18 -41.71
C LEU A 214 46.78 -5.95 -41.69
N GLU A 215 46.62 -5.26 -42.83
CA GLU A 215 45.71 -4.12 -42.95
C GLU A 215 44.25 -4.54 -42.77
N ASP A 216 43.81 -5.58 -43.48
CA ASP A 216 42.48 -6.16 -43.36
C ASP A 216 42.20 -6.64 -41.92
N GLY A 217 43.17 -7.32 -41.31
CA GLY A 217 43.07 -7.78 -39.93
C GLY A 217 42.97 -6.64 -38.92
N ARG A 218 43.71 -5.54 -39.12
CA ARG A 218 43.59 -4.34 -38.28
C ARG A 218 42.23 -3.66 -38.40
N ALA A 219 41.66 -3.62 -39.60
CA ALA A 219 40.31 -3.11 -39.82
C ALA A 219 39.27 -4.00 -39.09
N ALA A 220 39.35 -5.33 -39.28
CA ALA A 220 38.47 -6.28 -38.61
C ALA A 220 38.58 -6.20 -37.07
N LEU A 221 39.79 -6.01 -36.52
CA LEU A 221 40.02 -5.81 -35.09
C LEU A 221 39.38 -4.51 -34.58
N ALA A 222 39.48 -3.42 -35.35
CA ALA A 222 38.86 -2.15 -35.00
C ALA A 222 37.33 -2.26 -34.97
N ASP A 223 36.74 -2.94 -35.96
CA ASP A 223 35.31 -3.21 -36.04
C ASP A 223 34.84 -4.10 -34.88
N ALA A 224 35.56 -5.19 -34.58
CA ALA A 224 35.25 -6.06 -33.45
C ALA A 224 35.28 -5.29 -32.10
N ARG A 225 36.26 -4.40 -31.91
CA ARG A 225 36.34 -3.52 -30.73
C ARG A 225 35.23 -2.47 -30.68
N ALA A 226 34.68 -2.05 -31.82
CA ALA A 226 33.52 -1.16 -31.85
C ALA A 226 32.26 -1.93 -31.43
N VAL A 227 32.03 -3.10 -32.03
CA VAL A 227 30.90 -3.99 -31.68
C VAL A 227 30.92 -4.34 -30.19
N ALA A 228 32.06 -4.72 -29.63
CA ALA A 228 32.18 -5.04 -28.21
C ALA A 228 31.76 -3.87 -27.31
N ARG A 229 32.19 -2.64 -27.63
CA ARG A 229 31.81 -1.43 -26.87
C ARG A 229 30.32 -1.12 -26.96
N ASP A 230 29.72 -1.31 -28.14
CA ASP A 230 28.29 -1.10 -28.33
C ASP A 230 27.45 -2.15 -27.56
N GLU A 231 27.89 -3.42 -27.56
CA GLU A 231 27.26 -4.48 -26.77
C GLU A 231 27.37 -4.22 -25.26
N GLU A 232 28.55 -3.80 -24.77
CA GLU A 232 28.75 -3.40 -23.38
C GLU A 232 27.82 -2.24 -22.97
N ALA A 233 27.72 -1.21 -23.80
CA ALA A 233 26.83 -0.08 -23.55
C ALA A 233 25.36 -0.51 -23.51
N SER A 234 24.93 -1.37 -24.44
CA SER A 234 23.58 -1.93 -24.43
C SER A 234 23.32 -2.82 -23.21
N LEU A 235 24.30 -3.58 -22.75
CA LEU A 235 24.20 -4.43 -21.57
C LEU A 235 24.01 -3.59 -20.31
N THR A 236 24.79 -2.52 -20.14
CA THR A 236 24.63 -1.59 -19.02
C THR A 236 23.26 -0.94 -19.02
N ALA A 237 22.79 -0.44 -20.16
CA ALA A 237 21.45 0.14 -20.27
C ALA A 237 20.34 -0.86 -19.87
N ARG A 238 20.45 -2.12 -20.33
CA ARG A 238 19.49 -3.18 -19.97
C ARG A 238 19.49 -3.48 -18.46
N ARG A 239 20.65 -3.42 -17.80
CA ARG A 239 20.76 -3.61 -16.34
C ARG A 239 20.13 -2.48 -15.55
N ASP A 240 20.32 -1.25 -16.01
CA ASP A 240 19.69 -0.09 -15.41
C ASP A 240 18.16 -0.15 -15.56
N ASP A 241 17.67 -0.49 -16.76
CA ASP A 241 16.24 -0.68 -17.03
C ASP A 241 15.64 -1.79 -16.15
N LEU A 242 16.35 -2.91 -15.96
CA LEU A 242 15.93 -3.98 -15.06
C LEU A 242 15.78 -3.49 -13.62
N THR A 243 16.78 -2.76 -13.11
CA THR A 243 16.77 -2.24 -11.73
C THR A 243 15.60 -1.28 -11.51
N VAL A 244 15.30 -0.42 -12.50
CA VAL A 244 14.15 0.49 -12.46
C VAL A 244 12.83 -0.28 -12.46
N LEU A 245 12.71 -1.30 -13.32
CA LEU A 245 11.49 -2.10 -13.42
C LEU A 245 11.22 -2.88 -12.12
N GLU A 246 12.24 -3.47 -11.50
CA GLU A 246 12.14 -4.13 -10.19
C GLU A 246 11.65 -3.17 -9.10
N GLY A 247 12.19 -1.95 -9.08
CA GLY A 247 11.76 -0.91 -8.15
C GLY A 247 10.29 -0.54 -8.33
N GLN A 248 9.87 -0.27 -9.58
CA GLN A 248 8.49 0.08 -9.90
C GLN A 248 7.49 -1.02 -9.52
N LEU A 249 7.85 -2.29 -9.74
CA LEU A 249 7.02 -3.43 -9.33
C LEU A 249 6.88 -3.52 -7.81
N GLY A 250 7.98 -3.32 -7.08
CA GLY A 250 7.97 -3.28 -5.62
C GLY A 250 7.07 -2.17 -5.07
N GLU A 251 7.15 -0.97 -5.64
CA GLU A 251 6.32 0.16 -5.26
C GLU A 251 4.83 -0.07 -5.52
N LEU A 252 4.48 -0.62 -6.69
CA LEU A 252 3.11 -0.91 -7.06
C LEU A 252 2.47 -1.91 -6.08
N ARG A 253 3.20 -2.98 -5.74
CA ARG A 253 2.74 -3.98 -4.77
C ARG A 253 2.53 -3.36 -3.38
N ALA A 254 3.50 -2.58 -2.91
CA ALA A 254 3.41 -1.90 -1.62
C ALA A 254 2.27 -0.87 -1.57
N ALA A 255 1.95 -0.22 -2.70
CA ALA A 255 0.81 0.69 -2.79
C ALA A 255 -0.52 -0.07 -2.72
N ALA A 256 -0.65 -1.20 -3.44
CA ALA A 256 -1.83 -2.04 -3.42
C ALA A 256 -2.11 -2.63 -2.02
N ASP A 257 -1.08 -3.16 -1.35
CA ASP A 257 -1.20 -3.70 0.01
C ASP A 257 -1.61 -2.61 1.03
N ARG A 258 -1.08 -1.38 0.89
CA ARG A 258 -1.47 -0.24 1.73
C ARG A 258 -2.95 0.12 1.55
N LYS A 259 -3.42 0.22 0.30
CA LYS A 259 -4.83 0.53 -0.01
C LYS A 259 -5.77 -0.52 0.61
N ARG A 260 -5.41 -1.80 0.53
CA ARG A 260 -6.18 -2.89 1.18
C ARG A 260 -6.22 -2.74 2.69
N ALA A 261 -5.06 -2.54 3.33
CA ALA A 261 -4.97 -2.40 4.78
C ALA A 261 -5.77 -1.19 5.30
N GLU A 262 -5.76 -0.08 4.57
CA GLU A 262 -6.57 1.11 4.88
C GLU A 262 -8.08 0.82 4.81
N GLN A 263 -8.53 0.10 3.78
CA GLN A 263 -9.94 -0.29 3.63
C GLN A 263 -10.39 -1.29 4.70
N GLU A 264 -9.57 -2.31 5.01
CA GLU A 264 -9.84 -3.27 6.10
C GLU A 264 -9.95 -2.56 7.45
N ALA A 265 -9.06 -1.62 7.74
CA ALA A 265 -9.11 -0.83 8.96
C ALA A 265 -10.39 0.03 9.04
N SER A 266 -10.79 0.66 7.93
CA SER A 266 -12.02 1.46 7.86
C SER A 266 -13.28 0.61 8.07
N LEU A 267 -13.32 -0.59 7.49
CA LEU A 267 -14.44 -1.52 7.66
C LEU A 267 -14.55 -1.97 9.13
N ASN A 268 -13.44 -2.39 9.74
CA ASN A 268 -13.43 -2.81 11.15
C ASN A 268 -13.91 -1.70 12.09
N ALA A 269 -13.43 -0.47 11.88
CA ALA A 269 -13.89 0.69 12.66
C ALA A 269 -15.39 0.96 12.49
N THR A 270 -15.94 0.76 11.29
CA THR A 270 -17.37 0.92 11.00
C THR A 270 -18.20 -0.18 11.67
N LEU A 271 -17.72 -1.42 11.67
CA LEU A 271 -18.36 -2.55 12.36
C LEU A 271 -18.36 -2.36 13.89
N GLU A 272 -17.26 -1.90 14.46
CA GLU A 272 -17.18 -1.54 15.89
C GLU A 272 -18.17 -0.41 16.24
N ALA A 273 -18.21 0.65 15.43
CA ALA A 273 -19.15 1.75 15.63
C ALA A 273 -20.61 1.26 15.56
N LYS A 274 -20.94 0.39 14.61
CA LYS A 274 -22.26 -0.23 14.50
C LYS A 274 -22.60 -1.03 15.75
N GLY A 275 -21.71 -1.90 16.23
CA GLY A 275 -21.93 -2.68 17.45
C GLY A 275 -22.20 -1.82 18.69
N ASN A 276 -21.45 -0.73 18.85
CA ASN A 276 -21.65 0.22 19.96
C ASN A 276 -23.02 0.91 19.89
N VAL A 277 -23.48 1.30 18.70
CA VAL A 277 -24.80 1.94 18.53
C VAL A 277 -25.91 0.91 18.74
N GLU A 278 -25.75 -0.34 18.29
CA GLU A 278 -26.71 -1.43 18.54
C GLU A 278 -26.88 -1.68 20.05
N GLU A 279 -25.79 -1.71 20.81
CA GLU A 279 -25.83 -1.85 22.27
C GLU A 279 -26.54 -0.67 22.95
N GLN A 280 -26.27 0.57 22.51
CA GLN A 280 -26.97 1.75 23.03
C GLN A 280 -28.46 1.76 22.69
N VAL A 281 -28.83 1.29 21.49
CA VAL A 281 -30.24 1.16 21.09
C VAL A 281 -30.94 0.14 21.99
N ALA A 282 -30.35 -1.03 22.22
CA ALA A 282 -30.92 -2.04 23.11
C ALA A 282 -31.11 -1.49 24.53
N SER A 283 -30.10 -0.81 25.09
CA SER A 283 -30.20 -0.19 26.42
C SER A 283 -31.27 0.90 26.48
N ASN A 284 -31.39 1.73 25.44
CA ASN A 284 -32.41 2.78 25.36
C ASN A 284 -33.83 2.22 25.15
N GLU A 285 -33.99 1.09 24.45
CA GLU A 285 -35.27 0.40 24.30
C GLU A 285 -35.73 -0.20 25.64
N GLU A 286 -34.81 -0.79 26.43
CA GLU A 286 -35.11 -1.25 27.78
C GLU A 286 -35.52 -0.09 28.70
N ALA A 287 -34.80 1.04 28.63
CA ALA A 287 -35.13 2.25 29.37
C ALA A 287 -36.49 2.83 28.96
N ALA A 288 -36.84 2.74 27.67
CA ALA A 288 -38.13 3.21 27.14
C ALA A 288 -39.28 2.35 27.66
N ALA A 289 -39.12 1.02 27.65
CA ALA A 289 -40.11 0.10 28.20
C ALA A 289 -40.28 0.29 29.73
N ALA A 290 -39.20 0.59 30.46
CA ALA A 290 -39.27 0.89 31.88
C ALA A 290 -39.98 2.23 32.15
N ALA A 291 -39.69 3.26 31.35
CA ALA A 291 -40.34 4.56 31.43
C ALA A 291 -41.85 4.48 31.12
N GLU A 292 -42.24 3.68 30.13
CA GLU A 292 -43.64 3.45 29.77
C GLU A 292 -44.40 2.78 30.92
N ARG A 293 -43.85 1.71 31.52
CA ARG A 293 -44.45 1.06 32.70
C ARG A 293 -44.59 2.01 33.88
N LEU A 294 -43.60 2.89 34.11
CA LEU A 294 -43.67 3.88 35.18
C LEU A 294 -44.77 4.90 34.91
N ALA A 295 -44.90 5.39 33.66
CA ALA A 295 -45.95 6.31 33.27
C ALA A 295 -47.34 5.67 33.42
N GLU A 296 -47.51 4.40 33.05
CA GLU A 296 -48.76 3.65 33.29
C GLU A 296 -49.10 3.53 34.78
N GLN A 297 -48.11 3.21 35.63
CA GLN A 297 -48.29 3.14 37.08
C GLN A 297 -48.69 4.49 37.68
N LEU A 298 -48.02 5.58 37.27
CA LEU A 298 -48.34 6.93 37.72
C LEU A 298 -49.72 7.39 37.25
N THR A 299 -50.12 7.01 36.03
CA THR A 299 -51.45 7.29 35.48
C THR A 299 -52.54 6.58 36.28
N SER A 300 -52.34 5.28 36.55
CA SER A 300 -53.25 4.49 37.38
C SER A 300 -53.38 5.10 38.78
N LYS A 301 -52.25 5.39 39.44
CA LYS A 301 -52.22 6.01 40.77
C LYS A 301 -52.90 7.39 40.80
N ALA A 302 -52.69 8.23 39.79
CA ALA A 302 -53.35 9.52 39.69
C ALA A 302 -54.87 9.36 39.52
N SER A 303 -55.33 8.39 38.72
CA SER A 303 -56.76 8.10 38.55
C SER A 303 -57.42 7.57 39.83
N ASP A 304 -56.73 6.70 40.57
CA ASP A 304 -57.20 6.19 41.87
C ASP A 304 -57.29 7.32 42.91
N GLN A 305 -56.29 8.21 42.95
CA GLN A 305 -56.29 9.39 43.83
C GLN A 305 -57.42 10.36 43.46
N GLU A 306 -57.65 10.62 42.18
CA GLU A 306 -58.76 11.45 41.70
C GLU A 306 -60.12 10.86 42.12
N ALA A 307 -60.33 9.57 41.89
CA ALA A 307 -61.56 8.88 42.29
C ALA A 307 -61.78 8.93 43.81
N ALA A 308 -60.71 8.71 44.60
CA ALA A 308 -60.78 8.80 46.06
C ALA A 308 -61.09 10.22 46.57
N ILE A 309 -60.52 11.26 45.93
CA ILE A 309 -60.82 12.66 46.27
C ILE A 309 -62.28 12.99 45.93
N GLU A 310 -62.78 12.58 44.76
CA GLU A 310 -64.17 12.81 44.37
C GLU A 310 -65.16 12.04 45.26
N GLU A 311 -64.84 10.80 45.64
CA GLU A 311 -65.64 10.04 46.60
C GLU A 311 -65.64 10.70 47.99
N ALA A 312 -64.49 11.18 48.47
CA ALA A 312 -64.37 11.90 49.73
C ALA A 312 -65.18 13.20 49.72
N LYS A 313 -65.15 13.96 48.62
CA LYS A 313 -66.00 15.15 48.43
C LYS A 313 -67.48 14.78 48.44
N ARG A 314 -67.88 13.69 47.78
CA ARG A 314 -69.27 13.22 47.77
C ARG A 314 -69.75 12.85 49.17
N ARG A 315 -68.96 12.07 49.92
CA ARG A 315 -69.26 11.70 51.31
C ARG A 315 -69.34 12.93 52.22
N ALA A 316 -68.41 13.88 52.08
CA ALA A 316 -68.44 15.13 52.85
C ALA A 316 -69.67 15.99 52.52
N ALA A 317 -70.10 16.04 51.25
CA ALA A 317 -71.31 16.73 50.82
C ALA A 317 -72.58 16.03 51.36
N GLU A 318 -72.63 14.69 51.32
CA GLU A 318 -73.71 13.88 51.92
C GLU A 318 -73.79 14.09 53.44
N GLU A 319 -72.66 14.09 54.15
CA GLU A 319 -72.60 14.36 55.59
C GLU A 319 -72.99 15.80 55.92
N ALA A 320 -72.53 16.78 55.15
CA ALA A 320 -72.91 18.19 55.31
C ALA A 320 -74.42 18.37 55.08
N ALA A 321 -75.00 17.70 54.07
CA ALA A 321 -76.44 17.70 53.83
C ALA A 321 -77.21 17.04 54.99
N ARG A 322 -76.72 15.93 55.55
CA ARG A 322 -77.30 15.29 56.74
C ARG A 322 -77.23 16.19 57.98
N ARG A 323 -76.10 16.88 58.20
CA ARG A 323 -75.94 17.84 59.30
C ARG A 323 -76.86 19.03 59.13
N ALA A 324 -76.95 19.60 57.92
CA ALA A 324 -77.87 20.69 57.61
C ALA A 324 -79.33 20.27 57.83
N ALA A 325 -79.72 19.06 57.40
CA ALA A 325 -81.05 18.51 57.64
C ALA A 325 -81.33 18.27 59.14
N ALA A 326 -80.36 17.78 59.91
CA ALA A 326 -80.48 17.59 61.35
C ALA A 326 -80.56 18.93 62.10
N GLU A 327 -79.79 19.94 61.70
CA GLU A 327 -79.88 21.30 62.23
C GLU A 327 -81.21 21.96 61.89
N GLN A 328 -81.73 21.75 60.69
CA GLN A 328 -83.05 22.23 60.29
C GLN A 328 -84.16 21.56 61.11
N ALA A 329 -84.12 20.24 61.28
CA ALA A 329 -85.05 19.50 62.13
C ALA A 329 -84.96 19.93 63.61
N ALA A 330 -83.75 20.22 64.12
CA ALA A 330 -83.56 20.75 65.47
C ALA A 330 -84.11 22.17 65.64
N ARG A 331 -83.99 23.03 64.62
CA ARG A 331 -84.60 24.37 64.59
C ARG A 331 -86.12 24.28 64.56
N GLU A 332 -86.70 23.42 63.73
CA GLU A 332 -88.14 23.16 63.66
C GLU A 332 -88.68 22.59 64.99
N ALA A 333 -87.95 21.67 65.63
CA ALA A 333 -88.31 21.14 66.95
C ALA A 333 -88.21 22.20 68.06
N ALA A 334 -87.21 23.09 68.02
CA ALA A 334 -87.08 24.19 68.97
C ALA A 334 -88.17 25.27 68.78
N GLU A 335 -88.59 25.53 67.53
CA GLU A 335 -89.75 26.38 67.23
C GLU A 335 -91.07 25.75 67.69
N ALA A 336 -91.27 24.45 67.47
CA ALA A 336 -92.42 23.71 67.98
C ALA A 336 -92.46 23.70 69.53
N ALA A 337 -91.32 23.55 70.19
CA ALA A 337 -91.22 23.63 71.65
C ALA A 337 -91.56 25.04 72.16
N ARG A 338 -91.09 26.12 71.52
CA ARG A 338 -91.47 27.50 71.86
C ARG A 338 -92.96 27.77 71.63
N GLN A 339 -93.56 27.21 70.58
CA GLN A 339 -94.99 27.31 70.33
C GLN A 339 -95.81 26.54 71.38
N ALA A 340 -95.35 25.36 71.81
CA ALA A 340 -95.95 24.60 72.89
C ALA A 340 -95.82 25.31 74.26
N GLU A 341 -94.69 25.97 74.52
CA GLU A 341 -94.47 26.77 75.73
C GLU A 341 -95.35 28.04 75.75
N GLN A 342 -95.56 28.68 74.59
CA GLN A 342 -96.52 29.79 74.43
C GLN A 342 -97.98 29.35 74.53
N ALA A 343 -98.31 28.11 74.13
CA ALA A 343 -99.64 27.53 74.31
C ALA A 343 -99.90 27.17 75.78
N ALA A 344 -98.92 26.58 76.48
CA ALA A 344 -99.01 26.29 77.91
C ALA A 344 -99.11 27.58 78.77
N ALA A 345 -98.50 28.69 78.33
CA ALA A 345 -98.65 29.98 78.98
C ALA A 345 -100.02 30.66 78.74
N ARG A 346 -100.77 30.25 77.71
CA ARG A 346 -102.16 30.68 77.48
C ARG A 346 -103.16 29.89 78.33
N ASP A 347 -102.95 28.58 78.49
CA ASP A 347 -103.82 27.72 79.31
C ASP A 347 -103.67 27.96 80.83
N ALA A 348 -102.62 28.63 81.29
CA ALA A 348 -102.47 29.05 82.69
C ALA A 348 -103.15 30.40 83.02
N ALA A 349 -103.81 31.03 82.05
CA ALA A 349 -104.44 32.35 82.19
C ALA A 349 -105.98 32.35 82.00
N GLU A 350 -106.61 31.18 81.86
CA GLU A 350 -108.07 30.97 81.92
C GLU A 350 -108.48 30.21 83.19
#